data_AF-A0A528MZ93-F1
#
_entry.id   AF-A0A528MZ93-F1
#
_cell.length_a   1.000
_cell.length_b   1.000
_cell.length_c   1.000
_cell.angle_alpha   90.00
_cell.angle_beta   90.00
_cell.angle_gamma   90.00
#
_symmetry.space_group_name_H-M   'P 1'
#
loop_
_entity.id
_entity.type
_entity.pdbx_description
1 polymer ?
#
loop_
_entity_poly.entity_id
_entity_poly.type
_entity_poly.pdbx_seq_one_letter_code
_entity_poly.pdbx_strand_id
1 'polypeptide(L)' 'MSKRKNGLTYVEAGVDIDAGNLMVEKIKPLVRATRRPGADG' A
#
# COMPACT_ATOMS: atom_id res chain seq x y z
N MET A 1 1.07 -32.58 15.87
CA MET A 1 0.59 -31.32 16.47
C MET A 1 0.03 -30.46 15.34
N SER A 2 -1.30 -30.23 15.31
CA SER A 2 -1.92 -29.36 14.32
C SER A 2 -1.56 -27.90 14.66
N LYS A 3 -0.62 -27.33 13.91
CA LYS A 3 -0.28 -25.91 13.99
C LYS A 3 -1.45 -25.16 13.35
N ARG A 4 -2.40 -24.68 14.15
CA ARG A 4 -3.43 -23.74 13.66
C ARG A 4 -2.67 -22.61 13.00
N LYS A 5 -2.76 -22.49 11.67
CA LYS A 5 -2.19 -21.36 10.95
C LYS A 5 -2.99 -20.14 11.42
N ASN A 6 -2.42 -19.38 12.37
CA ASN A 6 -2.87 -18.02 12.63
C ASN A 6 -3.03 -17.35 11.27
N GLY A 7 -4.14 -16.62 11.08
CA GLY A 7 -4.54 -16.07 9.79
C GLY A 7 -3.36 -15.48 9.03
N LEU A 8 -3.32 -15.72 7.71
CA LEU A 8 -2.24 -15.32 6.82
C LEU A 8 -1.76 -13.92 7.21
N THR A 9 -0.47 -13.79 7.55
CA THR A 9 0.12 -12.47 7.68
C THR A 9 -0.11 -11.71 6.37
N TYR A 10 -0.18 -10.38 6.43
CA TYR A 10 -0.50 -9.57 5.24
C TYR A 10 0.43 -9.90 4.05
N VAL A 11 1.69 -10.21 4.35
CA VAL A 11 2.70 -10.67 3.39
C VAL A 11 2.41 -12.07 2.86
N GLU A 12 1.99 -13.01 3.70
CA GLU A 12 1.56 -14.35 3.27
C GLU A 12 0.26 -14.33 2.43
N ALA A 13 -0.54 -13.27 2.54
CA ALA A 13 -1.66 -12.99 1.63
C ALA A 13 -1.22 -12.34 0.30
N GLY A 14 0.09 -12.16 0.09
CA GLY A 14 0.68 -11.56 -1.10
C GLY A 14 0.71 -10.04 -1.08
N VAL A 15 0.52 -9.40 0.08
CA VAL A 15 0.49 -7.94 0.19
C VAL A 15 1.76 -7.39 0.82
N ASP A 16 2.47 -6.56 0.06
CA ASP A 16 3.69 -5.88 0.48
C ASP A 16 3.42 -4.39 0.72
N ILE A 17 3.43 -3.99 2.00
CA ILE A 17 3.15 -2.62 2.46
C ILE A 17 4.30 -1.69 2.09
N ASP A 18 5.54 -2.16 2.20
CA ASP A 18 6.72 -1.32 1.97
C ASP A 18 6.87 -1.00 0.48
N ALA A 19 6.63 -2.00 -0.38
CA ALA A 19 6.55 -1.78 -1.82
C ALA A 19 5.44 -0.78 -2.20
N GLY A 20 4.28 -0.88 -1.54
CA GLY A 20 3.18 0.06 -1.71
C GLY A 20 3.56 1.49 -1.33
N ASN A 21 4.15 1.69 -0.15
CA ASN A 21 4.60 3.00 0.30
C ASN A 21 5.67 3.60 -0.62
N LEU A 22 6.63 2.79 -1.06
CA LEU A 22 7.66 3.22 -1.99
C LEU A 22 7.08 3.67 -3.34
N MET A 23 6.08 2.95 -3.84
CA MET A 23 5.36 3.34 -5.05
C MET A 23 4.69 4.71 -4.87
N VAL A 24 3.98 4.91 -3.75
CA VAL A 24 3.32 6.17 -3.43
C VAL A 24 4.33 7.33 -3.43
N GLU A 25 5.47 7.20 -2.74
CA GLU A 25 6.51 8.25 -2.72
C GLU A 25 7.01 8.61 -4.12
N LYS A 26 7.20 7.61 -5.00
CA LYS A 26 7.67 7.83 -6.37
C LYS A 26 6.68 8.60 -7.22
N ILE A 27 5.37 8.36 -7.07
CA ILE A 27 4.34 8.95 -7.94
C ILE A 27 3.75 10.26 -7.40
N LYS A 28 3.94 10.58 -6.11
CA LYS A 28 3.46 11.81 -5.46
C LYS A 28 3.61 13.09 -6.32
N PRO A 29 4.77 13.42 -6.92
CA PRO A 29 4.90 14.64 -7.72
C PRO A 29 4.02 14.63 -8.97
N LEU A 30 3.85 13.46 -9.60
CA LEU A 30 3.03 13.30 -10.80
C LEU A 30 1.55 13.48 -10.47
N VAL A 31 1.08 12.85 -9.39
CA VAL A 31 -0.31 12.98 -8.92
C VAL A 31 -0.61 14.42 -8.52
N ARG A 32 0.33 15.10 -7.85
CA ARG A 32 0.19 16.51 -7.44
C ARG A 32 0.05 17.45 -8.64
N ALA A 33 0.74 17.18 -9.75
CA ALA A 33 0.68 17.99 -10.96
C ALA A 33 -0.73 17.99 -11.60
N THR A 34 -1.52 16.93 -11.40
CA THR A 34 -2.87 16.78 -11.98
C THR A 34 -4.00 17.08 -10.98
N ARG A 35 -3.67 17.69 -9.84
CA ARG A 35 -4.62 17.90 -8.75
C ARG A 35 -5.76 18.85 -9.14
N ARG A 36 -6.98 18.51 -8.73
CA ARG A 36 -8.17 19.38 -8.84
C ARG A 36 -8.53 19.98 -7.48
N PRO A 37 -9.14 21.19 -7.44
CA PRO A 37 -9.65 21.76 -6.19
C PRO A 37 -10.56 20.77 -5.44
N GLY A 38 -10.33 20.60 -4.13
CA GLY A 38 -11.09 19.69 -3.27
C GLY A 38 -10.58 18.24 -3.18
N ALA A 39 -9.47 17.89 -3.82
CA ALA A 39 -8.94 16.52 -3.85
C ALA A 39 -7.89 16.18 -2.77
N ASP A 40 -7.64 17.06 -1.79
CA ASP A 40 -6.66 16.86 -0.70
C ASP A 40 -7.31 16.46 0.64
N GLY A 41 -8.47 15.79 0.60
CA GLY A 41 -9.18 15.32 1.79
C GLY A 41 -8.46 14.19 2.52
#